data_AF-A0A1M3BCT9-F1
#
_entry.id   AF-A0A1M3BCT9-F1
#
_cell.length_a   1.000
_cell.length_b   1.000
_cell.length_c   1.000
_cell.angle_alpha   90.00
_cell.angle_beta   90.00
_cell.angle_gamma   90.00
#
_symmetry.space_group_name_H-M   'P 1'
#
loop_
_entity.id
_entity.type
_entity.pdbx_description
1 polymer ?
#
loop_
_entity_poly.entity_id
_entity_poly.type
_entity_poly.pdbx_seq_one_letter_code
_entity_poly.pdbx_strand_id
1 'polypeptide(L)'
;MTTTCPNKKNKIDLKHYNYKKDIDNRLLLADLTFFEVDILREIVDGSLKIPIATLADNLGITTKQLLPALEKLGITHLFLVSSDLIHVDKEMRKYFETQLLKFDESFKPGIEFLQTLLNKVPIDILHSWYPACRASDSIWQAIMEKYLVTPKIYNKYLEEIQFEDPIINKIISDIFHAENYKVSSKELLKKYSLSRETLEKYLLHLEFNFIGYLSYEKTESGWEEVITPIYEWTEYLKHTKQIQPKQPKNLPNIPSEEFYFLKSLKNYLKQIQKEKTFTADTSDFFQTAKFLGLVKKKNEKEYVASPVLSEWLETDLTEQAAILYKQTLIDLCSKLSYTDQDVRKIEKSLKRIAQKEWVLYDEFVKGFSCNIGNTPAISLQKKGKNWKYQYPTYLEEELEFIHYNICERLPKLGMVDVFTYEGNKYIRLTPFGKIAIFE
;
A
#
# COMPACT_ATOMS: atom_id res chain seq x y z
N MET A 1 -27.55 20.40 25.50
CA MET A 1 -26.51 19.41 25.15
C MET A 1 -26.78 18.96 23.73
N THR A 2 -26.14 19.62 22.77
CA THR A 2 -26.21 19.28 21.35
C THR A 2 -25.33 18.06 21.11
N THR A 3 -25.95 16.91 20.96
CA THR A 3 -25.30 15.69 20.45
C THR A 3 -24.85 15.97 19.02
N THR A 4 -23.56 16.26 18.87
CA THR A 4 -22.89 16.24 17.58
C THR A 4 -22.93 14.80 17.07
N CYS A 5 -23.76 14.53 16.06
CA CYS A 5 -23.67 13.30 15.29
C CYS A 5 -22.21 13.13 14.82
N PRO A 6 -21.58 11.96 15.01
CA PRO A 6 -20.31 11.70 14.37
C PRO A 6 -20.56 11.83 12.85
N ASN A 7 -19.80 12.70 12.19
CA ASN A 7 -19.82 12.80 10.73
C ASN A 7 -19.61 11.40 10.16
N LYS A 8 -20.67 10.73 9.69
CA LYS A 8 -20.54 9.47 8.96
C LYS A 8 -19.69 9.75 7.73
N LYS A 9 -18.42 9.36 7.76
CA LYS A 9 -17.51 9.51 6.62
C LYS A 9 -17.94 8.61 5.46
N ASN A 10 -18.56 7.47 5.76
CA ASN A 10 -19.18 6.60 4.76
C ASN A 10 -20.55 7.16 4.33
N LYS A 11 -20.65 7.51 3.04
CA LYS A 11 -21.86 8.08 2.43
C LYS A 11 -22.61 7.11 1.52
N ILE A 12 -22.11 5.87 1.39
CA ILE A 12 -22.70 4.87 0.50
C ILE A 12 -23.96 4.32 1.16
N ASP A 13 -25.10 4.52 0.49
CA ASP A 13 -26.39 3.95 0.85
C ASP A 13 -26.94 3.15 -0.32
N LEU A 14 -26.96 1.82 -0.18
CA LEU A 14 -27.41 0.91 -1.23
C LEU A 14 -28.83 1.21 -1.74
N LYS A 15 -29.68 1.88 -0.95
CA LYS A 15 -31.03 2.29 -1.36
C LYS A 15 -31.04 3.28 -2.53
N HIS A 16 -29.91 3.94 -2.83
CA HIS A 16 -29.83 4.88 -3.95
C HIS A 16 -29.73 4.21 -5.33
N TYR A 17 -29.68 2.87 -5.41
CA TYR A 17 -29.82 2.13 -6.67
C TYR A 17 -30.60 0.83 -6.45
N ASN A 18 -30.89 0.06 -7.51
CA ASN A 18 -31.66 -1.18 -7.40
C ASN A 18 -30.80 -2.35 -6.87
N TYR A 19 -30.33 -2.22 -5.63
CA TYR A 19 -29.48 -3.21 -4.98
C TYR A 19 -30.18 -4.55 -4.76
N LYS A 20 -31.52 -4.57 -4.62
CA LYS A 20 -32.29 -5.81 -4.47
C LYS A 20 -32.18 -6.68 -5.71
N LYS A 21 -32.39 -6.10 -6.90
CA LYS A 21 -32.18 -6.81 -8.17
C LYS A 21 -30.72 -7.26 -8.34
N ASP A 22 -29.74 -6.48 -7.87
CA ASP A 22 -28.33 -6.90 -7.90
C ASP A 22 -28.10 -8.12 -6.98
N ILE A 23 -28.66 -8.11 -5.77
CA ILE A 23 -28.62 -9.27 -4.86
C ILE A 23 -29.29 -10.49 -5.49
N ASP A 24 -30.51 -10.37 -6.01
CA ASP A 24 -31.24 -11.50 -6.61
C ASP A 24 -30.43 -12.15 -7.75
N ASN A 25 -29.81 -11.34 -8.61
CA ASN A 25 -28.93 -11.84 -9.66
C ASN A 25 -27.66 -12.48 -9.10
N ARG A 26 -27.04 -11.92 -8.06
CA ARG A 26 -25.85 -12.51 -7.41
C ARG A 26 -26.16 -13.85 -6.76
N LEU A 27 -27.32 -13.98 -6.12
CA LEU A 27 -27.79 -15.24 -5.55
C LEU A 27 -27.89 -16.32 -6.64
N LEU A 28 -28.45 -15.97 -7.80
CA LEU A 28 -28.49 -16.90 -8.92
C LEU A 28 -27.08 -17.26 -9.44
N LEU A 29 -26.21 -16.25 -9.61
CA LEU A 29 -24.84 -16.44 -10.10
C LEU A 29 -24.03 -17.37 -9.19
N ALA A 30 -24.22 -17.27 -7.86
CA ALA A 30 -23.58 -18.13 -6.87
C ALA A 30 -23.96 -19.61 -7.01
N ASP A 31 -25.16 -19.88 -7.53
CA ASP A 31 -25.72 -21.23 -7.71
C ASP A 31 -25.52 -21.78 -9.14
N LEU A 32 -24.74 -21.10 -9.99
CA LEU A 32 -24.49 -21.56 -11.36
C LEU A 32 -23.41 -22.63 -11.44
N THR A 33 -23.67 -23.63 -12.27
CA THR A 33 -22.70 -24.64 -12.69
C THR A 33 -21.82 -24.12 -13.84
N PHE A 34 -20.73 -24.83 -14.17
CA PHE A 34 -19.92 -24.52 -15.36
C PHE A 34 -20.76 -24.43 -16.63
N PHE A 35 -21.64 -25.40 -16.81
CA PHE A 35 -22.54 -25.48 -17.96
C PHE A 35 -23.46 -24.26 -18.08
N GLU A 36 -24.03 -23.81 -16.97
CA GLU A 36 -24.95 -22.66 -16.97
C GLU A 36 -24.20 -21.33 -17.18
N VAL A 37 -22.97 -21.21 -16.68
CA VAL A 37 -22.10 -20.05 -16.95
C VAL A 37 -21.73 -19.99 -18.44
N ASP A 38 -21.43 -21.12 -19.07
CA ASP A 38 -21.12 -21.17 -20.51
C ASP A 38 -22.32 -20.77 -21.37
N ILE A 39 -23.54 -21.23 -21.01
CA ILE A 39 -24.78 -20.78 -21.66
C ILE A 39 -24.96 -19.27 -21.49
N LEU A 40 -24.78 -18.76 -20.27
CA LEU A 40 -24.95 -17.34 -19.97
C LEU A 40 -23.94 -16.49 -20.76
N ARG A 41 -22.70 -16.96 -20.87
CA ARG A 41 -21.64 -16.30 -21.66
C ARG A 41 -22.00 -16.25 -23.15
N GLU A 42 -22.44 -17.36 -23.73
CA GLU A 42 -22.83 -17.42 -25.14
C GLU A 42 -24.04 -16.50 -25.45
N ILE A 43 -25.02 -16.41 -24.54
CA ILE A 43 -26.15 -15.48 -24.67
C ILE A 43 -25.68 -14.02 -24.61
N VAL A 44 -24.77 -13.72 -23.67
CA VAL A 44 -24.26 -12.37 -23.46
C VAL A 44 -23.36 -11.92 -24.62
N ASP A 45 -22.54 -12.79 -25.17
CA ASP A 45 -21.63 -12.47 -26.28
C ASP A 45 -22.35 -12.49 -27.64
N GLY A 46 -23.45 -13.25 -27.75
CA GLY A 46 -24.25 -13.41 -28.97
C GLY A 46 -25.07 -12.20 -29.41
N SER A 47 -25.98 -12.43 -30.36
CA SER A 47 -26.90 -11.41 -30.89
C SER A 47 -28.06 -11.12 -29.93
N LEU A 48 -28.75 -9.97 -30.09
CA LEU A 48 -29.94 -9.65 -29.28
C LEU A 48 -31.15 -10.56 -29.55
N LYS A 49 -31.08 -11.34 -30.63
CA LYS A 49 -32.05 -12.36 -31.00
C LYS A 49 -31.28 -13.61 -31.37
N ILE A 50 -31.49 -14.71 -30.64
CA ILE A 50 -30.74 -15.95 -30.82
C ILE A 50 -31.74 -17.10 -30.98
N PRO A 51 -31.73 -17.83 -32.11
CA PRO A 51 -32.50 -19.07 -32.22
C PRO A 51 -32.00 -20.11 -31.21
N ILE A 52 -32.91 -20.78 -30.50
CA ILE A 52 -32.53 -21.79 -29.48
C ILE A 52 -31.68 -22.91 -30.10
N ALA A 53 -32.01 -23.33 -31.32
CA ALA A 53 -31.23 -24.33 -32.05
C ALA A 53 -29.78 -23.88 -32.29
N THR A 54 -29.58 -22.62 -32.71
CA THR A 54 -28.24 -22.06 -32.93
C THR A 54 -27.43 -21.98 -31.63
N LEU A 55 -28.07 -21.59 -30.52
CA LEU A 55 -27.41 -21.57 -29.22
C LEU A 55 -26.98 -22.98 -28.79
N ALA A 56 -27.86 -23.98 -28.99
CA ALA A 56 -27.56 -25.37 -28.69
C ALA A 56 -26.40 -25.91 -29.56
N ASP A 57 -26.41 -25.58 -30.86
CA ASP A 57 -25.37 -25.95 -31.81
C ASP A 57 -24.01 -25.34 -31.42
N ASN A 58 -23.97 -24.05 -31.08
CA ASN A 58 -22.73 -23.36 -30.65
C ASN A 58 -22.12 -23.99 -29.40
N LEU A 59 -22.97 -24.45 -28.47
CA LEU A 59 -22.56 -25.10 -27.23
C LEU A 59 -22.31 -26.60 -27.39
N GLY A 60 -22.58 -27.18 -28.56
CA GLY A 60 -22.42 -28.61 -28.84
C GLY A 60 -23.36 -29.51 -28.03
N ILE A 61 -24.56 -29.02 -27.70
CA ILE A 61 -25.56 -29.72 -26.87
C ILE A 61 -26.90 -29.87 -27.59
N THR A 62 -27.80 -30.68 -27.01
CA THR A 62 -29.17 -30.78 -27.52
C THR A 62 -30.07 -29.68 -26.95
N THR A 63 -31.08 -29.25 -27.71
CA THR A 63 -32.12 -28.32 -27.23
C THR A 63 -32.78 -28.81 -25.94
N LYS A 64 -32.96 -30.12 -25.78
CA LYS A 64 -33.54 -30.72 -24.58
C LYS A 64 -32.68 -30.51 -23.33
N GLN A 65 -31.36 -30.47 -23.48
CA GLN A 65 -30.43 -30.16 -22.38
C GLN A 65 -30.37 -28.66 -22.08
N LEU A 66 -30.57 -27.81 -23.09
CA LEU A 66 -30.53 -26.35 -22.97
C LEU A 66 -31.77 -25.76 -22.26
N LEU A 67 -32.97 -26.29 -22.54
CA LEU A 67 -34.22 -25.72 -22.03
C LEU A 67 -34.31 -25.59 -20.49
N PRO A 68 -33.92 -26.59 -19.67
CA PRO A 68 -33.93 -26.44 -18.22
C PRO A 68 -33.02 -25.33 -17.71
N ALA A 69 -31.85 -25.15 -18.34
CA ALA A 69 -30.93 -24.08 -18.00
C ALA A 69 -31.48 -22.70 -18.40
N LEU A 70 -32.14 -22.59 -19.57
CA LEU A 70 -32.82 -21.36 -19.98
C LEU A 70 -33.99 -20.99 -19.05
N GLU A 71 -34.72 -21.97 -18.54
CA GLU A 71 -35.80 -21.74 -17.55
C GLU A 71 -35.23 -21.17 -16.24
N LYS A 72 -34.16 -21.77 -15.72
CA LYS A 72 -33.46 -21.26 -14.52
C LYS A 72 -32.90 -19.85 -14.75
N LEU A 73 -32.22 -19.62 -15.87
CA LEU A 73 -31.60 -18.33 -16.20
C LEU A 73 -32.64 -17.24 -16.54
N GLY A 74 -33.84 -17.61 -16.98
CA GLY A 74 -34.92 -16.67 -17.31
C GLY A 74 -35.36 -15.78 -16.14
N ILE A 75 -35.11 -16.22 -14.90
CA ILE A 75 -35.42 -15.46 -13.67
C ILE A 75 -34.61 -14.15 -13.59
N THR A 76 -33.45 -14.07 -14.26
CA THR A 76 -32.60 -12.87 -14.29
C THR A 76 -33.22 -11.67 -15.02
N HIS A 77 -34.26 -11.91 -15.81
CA HIS A 77 -34.77 -10.96 -16.80
C HIS A 77 -33.71 -10.49 -17.83
N LEU A 78 -32.61 -11.23 -18.01
CA LEU A 78 -31.64 -10.97 -19.08
C LEU A 78 -32.26 -11.19 -20.46
N PHE A 79 -33.14 -12.18 -20.57
CA PHE A 79 -33.78 -12.50 -21.84
C PHE A 79 -35.22 -12.98 -21.63
N LEU A 80 -36.00 -12.93 -22.71
CA LEU A 80 -37.30 -13.56 -22.81
C LEU A 80 -37.27 -14.59 -23.93
N VAL A 81 -37.87 -15.76 -23.68
CA VAL A 81 -38.04 -16.79 -24.70
C VAL A 81 -39.41 -16.62 -25.33
N SER A 82 -39.46 -16.47 -26.66
CA SER A 82 -40.71 -16.45 -27.41
C SER A 82 -40.62 -17.39 -28.59
N SER A 83 -41.48 -18.41 -28.62
CA SER A 83 -41.40 -19.52 -29.58
C SER A 83 -40.01 -20.19 -29.51
N ASP A 84 -39.22 -20.13 -30.60
CA ASP A 84 -37.86 -20.69 -30.68
C ASP A 84 -36.76 -19.60 -30.67
N LEU A 85 -37.08 -18.38 -30.23
CA LEU A 85 -36.15 -17.25 -30.20
C LEU A 85 -35.96 -16.73 -28.78
N ILE A 86 -34.69 -16.49 -28.43
CA ILE A 86 -34.25 -15.80 -27.22
C ILE A 86 -34.09 -14.31 -27.56
N HIS A 87 -34.79 -13.44 -26.85
CA HIS A 87 -34.71 -12.00 -26.97
C HIS A 87 -33.94 -11.43 -25.78
N VAL A 88 -32.74 -10.91 -26.02
CA VAL A 88 -31.85 -10.40 -24.97
C VAL A 88 -32.11 -8.92 -24.70
N ASP A 89 -32.27 -8.58 -23.42
CA ASP A 89 -32.39 -7.20 -22.95
C ASP A 89 -31.03 -6.50 -22.96
N LYS A 90 -30.96 -5.32 -23.60
CA LYS A 90 -29.70 -4.60 -23.82
C LYS A 90 -29.07 -4.08 -22.53
N GLU A 91 -29.88 -3.67 -21.55
CA GLU A 91 -29.36 -3.11 -20.30
C GLU A 91 -28.87 -4.23 -19.38
N MET A 92 -29.65 -5.30 -19.26
CA MET A 92 -29.25 -6.48 -18.50
C MET A 92 -28.05 -7.18 -19.12
N ARG A 93 -27.93 -7.20 -20.45
CA ARG A 93 -26.72 -7.70 -21.13
C ARG A 93 -25.46 -7.00 -20.59
N LYS A 94 -25.43 -5.66 -20.55
CA LYS A 94 -24.28 -4.91 -19.99
C LYS A 94 -23.98 -5.24 -18.53
N TYR A 95 -25.04 -5.44 -17.72
CA TYR A 95 -24.90 -5.87 -16.34
C TYR A 95 -24.20 -7.25 -16.25
N PHE A 96 -24.66 -8.22 -17.05
CA PHE A 96 -24.11 -9.57 -17.08
C PHE A 96 -22.74 -9.67 -17.77
N GLU A 97 -22.45 -8.84 -18.78
CA GLU A 97 -21.08 -8.66 -19.32
C GLU A 97 -20.10 -8.35 -18.19
N THR A 98 -20.49 -7.44 -17.29
CA THR A 98 -19.65 -7.08 -16.12
C THR A 98 -19.60 -8.19 -15.07
N GLN A 99 -20.69 -8.94 -14.85
CA GLN A 99 -20.70 -10.03 -13.86
C GLN A 99 -19.93 -11.25 -14.33
N LEU A 100 -19.99 -11.59 -15.62
CA LEU A 100 -19.32 -12.75 -16.19
C LEU A 100 -17.79 -12.63 -16.17
N LEU A 101 -17.25 -11.41 -16.20
CA LEU A 101 -15.82 -11.18 -15.97
C LEU A 101 -15.34 -11.86 -14.66
N LYS A 102 -16.19 -11.92 -13.62
CA LYS A 102 -15.83 -12.53 -12.34
C LYS A 102 -15.57 -14.03 -12.40
N PHE A 103 -15.99 -14.69 -13.48
CA PHE A 103 -15.80 -16.12 -13.74
C PHE A 103 -14.59 -16.41 -14.64
N ASP A 104 -13.87 -15.40 -15.12
CA ASP A 104 -12.66 -15.63 -15.91
C ASP A 104 -11.49 -16.01 -15.01
N GLU A 105 -10.71 -17.03 -15.37
CA GLU A 105 -9.57 -17.50 -14.56
C GLU A 105 -8.49 -16.43 -14.38
N SER A 106 -8.37 -15.50 -15.33
CA SER A 106 -7.45 -14.36 -15.24
C SER A 106 -8.04 -13.12 -14.58
N PHE A 107 -9.29 -13.19 -14.11
CA PHE A 107 -9.99 -12.05 -13.55
C PHE A 107 -9.29 -11.54 -12.29
N LYS A 108 -9.17 -10.22 -12.24
CA LYS A 108 -8.58 -9.48 -11.13
C LYS A 108 -9.45 -8.26 -10.89
N PRO A 109 -10.00 -8.05 -9.68
CA PRO A 109 -10.81 -6.88 -9.39
C PRO A 109 -9.90 -5.65 -9.26
N GLY A 110 -9.49 -5.09 -10.40
CA GLY A 110 -8.61 -3.94 -10.48
C GLY A 110 -9.35 -2.62 -10.74
N ILE A 111 -8.58 -1.57 -10.98
CA ILE A 111 -9.08 -0.20 -11.20
C ILE A 111 -10.06 -0.12 -12.38
N GLU A 112 -9.83 -0.87 -13.47
CA GLU A 112 -10.74 -0.87 -14.62
C GLU A 112 -12.10 -1.53 -14.30
N PHE A 113 -12.09 -2.64 -13.56
CA PHE A 113 -13.31 -3.27 -13.08
C PHE A 113 -14.09 -2.34 -12.15
N LEU A 114 -13.38 -1.63 -11.26
CA LEU A 114 -13.99 -0.67 -10.36
C LEU A 114 -14.70 0.46 -11.10
N GLN A 115 -14.09 0.99 -12.16
CA GLN A 115 -14.74 2.02 -12.99
C GLN A 115 -16.07 1.50 -13.58
N THR A 116 -16.08 0.26 -14.07
CA THR A 116 -17.30 -0.39 -14.59
C THR A 116 -18.34 -0.63 -13.50
N LEU A 117 -17.93 -1.02 -12.29
CA LEU A 117 -18.82 -1.19 -11.15
C LEU A 117 -19.55 0.13 -10.81
N LEU A 118 -18.82 1.25 -10.78
CA LEU A 118 -19.39 2.54 -10.44
C LEU A 118 -20.39 3.04 -11.49
N ASN A 119 -20.23 2.67 -12.77
CA ASN A 119 -21.20 3.01 -13.82
C ASN A 119 -22.60 2.41 -13.60
N LYS A 120 -22.75 1.45 -12.67
CA LYS A 120 -24.08 0.93 -12.27
C LYS A 120 -24.89 1.93 -11.45
N VAL A 121 -24.24 2.92 -10.86
CA VAL A 121 -24.87 3.92 -9.99
C VAL A 121 -25.09 5.19 -10.79
N PRO A 122 -26.27 5.83 -10.70
CA PRO A 122 -26.53 7.11 -11.36
C PRO A 122 -25.48 8.17 -10.98
N ILE A 123 -25.07 8.99 -11.95
CA ILE A 123 -23.95 9.95 -11.80
C ILE A 123 -24.19 10.98 -10.69
N ASP A 124 -25.44 11.42 -10.55
CA ASP A 124 -25.93 12.32 -9.51
C ASP A 124 -25.79 11.72 -8.09
N ILE A 125 -26.00 10.41 -7.96
CA ILE A 125 -25.78 9.68 -6.71
C ILE A 125 -24.28 9.50 -6.45
N LEU A 126 -23.48 9.18 -7.47
CA LEU A 126 -22.03 9.03 -7.32
C LEU A 126 -21.37 10.29 -6.76
N HIS A 127 -21.81 11.49 -7.16
CA HIS A 127 -21.32 12.75 -6.60
C HIS A 127 -21.61 12.91 -5.10
N SER A 128 -22.73 12.33 -4.63
CA SER A 128 -23.09 12.31 -3.21
C SER A 128 -22.22 11.33 -2.42
N TRP A 129 -22.03 10.11 -2.95
CA TRP A 129 -21.21 9.07 -2.32
C TRP A 129 -19.73 9.44 -2.29
N TYR A 130 -19.20 9.94 -3.41
CA TYR A 130 -17.80 10.30 -3.58
C TYR A 130 -17.69 11.79 -3.94
N PRO A 131 -17.69 12.69 -2.94
CA PRO A 131 -17.59 14.12 -3.22
C PRO A 131 -16.25 14.41 -3.91
N ALA A 132 -16.35 14.73 -5.20
CA ALA A 132 -15.23 15.06 -6.06
C ALA A 132 -14.66 16.45 -5.71
N CYS A 133 -13.36 16.63 -5.94
CA CYS A 133 -12.78 17.96 -5.94
C CYS A 133 -13.32 18.73 -7.14
N ARG A 134 -13.69 20.02 -6.97
CA ARG A 134 -14.20 20.89 -8.06
C ARG A 134 -13.21 21.10 -9.22
N ALA A 135 -11.98 20.59 -9.10
CA ALA A 135 -10.88 20.79 -10.03
C ALA A 135 -10.65 19.61 -11.00
N SER A 136 -11.37 18.49 -10.88
CA SER A 136 -11.20 17.32 -11.76
C SER A 136 -12.20 17.34 -12.92
N ASP A 137 -11.72 17.14 -14.14
CA ASP A 137 -12.57 17.07 -15.34
C ASP A 137 -13.41 15.77 -15.41
N SER A 138 -13.13 14.78 -14.56
CA SER A 138 -13.92 13.55 -14.43
C SER A 138 -14.09 13.10 -12.97
N ILE A 139 -15.29 12.60 -12.65
CA ILE A 139 -15.61 12.03 -11.32
C ILE A 139 -14.67 10.88 -10.96
N TRP A 140 -14.27 10.09 -11.95
CA TRP A 140 -13.38 8.95 -11.76
C TRP A 140 -11.97 9.34 -11.36
N GLN A 141 -11.38 10.35 -12.02
CA GLN A 141 -10.06 10.87 -11.64
C GLN A 141 -10.08 11.42 -10.22
N ALA A 142 -11.13 12.17 -9.83
CA ALA A 142 -11.28 12.63 -8.46
C ALA A 142 -11.36 11.49 -7.44
N ILE A 143 -12.06 10.40 -7.75
CA ILE A 143 -12.12 9.21 -6.88
C ILE A 143 -10.72 8.61 -6.74
N MET A 144 -9.99 8.41 -7.83
CA MET A 144 -8.64 7.86 -7.77
C MET A 144 -7.68 8.76 -6.97
N GLU A 145 -7.65 10.05 -7.24
CA GLU A 145 -6.80 11.03 -6.55
C GLU A 145 -7.10 11.10 -5.04
N LYS A 146 -8.37 11.02 -4.68
CA LYS A 146 -8.80 11.17 -3.28
C LYS A 146 -8.63 9.91 -2.45
N TYR A 147 -8.79 8.73 -3.05
CA TYR A 147 -8.87 7.47 -2.30
C TYR A 147 -7.78 6.45 -2.66
N LEU A 148 -7.23 6.45 -3.87
CA LEU A 148 -6.43 5.32 -4.37
C LEU A 148 -5.01 5.69 -4.83
N VAL A 149 -4.71 6.98 -5.07
CA VAL A 149 -3.49 7.42 -5.77
C VAL A 149 -2.18 7.01 -5.11
N THR A 150 -2.13 6.91 -3.78
CA THR A 150 -0.97 6.36 -3.08
C THR A 150 -1.40 5.31 -2.05
N PRO A 151 -0.53 4.33 -1.74
CA PRO A 151 -0.79 3.35 -0.68
C PRO A 151 -1.13 3.99 0.67
N LYS A 152 -0.49 5.11 1.00
CA LYS A 152 -0.75 5.85 2.24
C LYS A 152 -2.15 6.45 2.27
N ILE A 153 -2.60 7.02 1.16
CA ILE A 153 -3.96 7.59 1.04
C ILE A 153 -4.99 6.49 1.18
N TYR A 154 -4.80 5.37 0.48
CA TYR A 154 -5.74 4.26 0.55
C TYR A 154 -5.77 3.58 1.93
N ASN A 155 -4.61 3.38 2.57
CA ASN A 155 -4.57 2.86 3.94
C ASN A 155 -5.31 3.78 4.92
N LYS A 156 -5.09 5.09 4.83
CA LYS A 156 -5.82 6.08 5.64
C LYS A 156 -7.32 6.03 5.36
N TYR A 157 -7.72 5.85 4.10
CA TYR A 157 -9.12 5.68 3.74
C TYR A 157 -9.71 4.44 4.41
N LEU A 158 -9.04 3.28 4.35
CA LEU A 158 -9.48 2.05 5.02
C LEU A 158 -9.63 2.24 6.54
N GLU A 159 -8.71 2.94 7.20
CA GLU A 159 -8.77 3.24 8.64
C GLU A 159 -9.93 4.17 9.03
N GLU A 160 -10.37 5.02 8.11
CA GLU A 160 -11.42 6.02 8.34
C GLU A 160 -12.83 5.49 8.04
N ILE A 161 -12.96 4.39 7.28
CA ILE A 161 -14.25 3.79 6.97
C ILE A 161 -14.83 3.17 8.24
N GLN A 162 -16.11 3.45 8.46
CA GLN A 162 -16.89 2.87 9.54
C GLN A 162 -18.19 2.31 8.97
N PHE A 163 -18.50 1.09 9.39
CA PHE A 163 -19.76 0.43 9.09
C PHE A 163 -20.65 0.39 10.33
N GLU A 164 -21.96 0.52 10.13
CA GLU A 164 -22.94 0.39 11.21
C GLU A 164 -22.92 -1.01 11.82
N ASP A 165 -22.77 -2.02 10.96
CA ASP A 165 -22.69 -3.41 11.38
C ASP A 165 -21.22 -3.79 11.67
N PRO A 166 -20.88 -4.17 12.92
CA PRO A 166 -19.53 -4.56 13.28
C PRO A 166 -19.07 -5.85 12.60
N ILE A 167 -19.96 -6.69 12.08
CA ILE A 167 -19.60 -7.91 11.35
C ILE A 167 -18.82 -7.56 10.09
N ILE A 168 -19.17 -6.47 9.39
CA ILE A 168 -18.46 -6.03 8.19
C ILE A 168 -16.99 -5.75 8.53
N ASN A 169 -16.71 -5.07 9.64
CA ASN A 169 -15.33 -4.81 10.08
C ASN A 169 -14.57 -6.11 10.39
N LYS A 170 -15.25 -7.13 10.91
CA LYS A 170 -14.63 -8.45 11.14
C LYS A 170 -14.34 -9.18 9.83
N ILE A 171 -15.24 -9.10 8.84
CA ILE A 171 -15.01 -9.64 7.49
C ILE A 171 -13.80 -8.95 6.84
N ILE A 172 -13.69 -7.62 6.96
CA ILE A 172 -12.54 -6.86 6.46
C ILE A 172 -11.24 -7.37 7.09
N SER A 173 -11.26 -7.56 8.41
CA SER A 173 -10.12 -8.14 9.13
C SER A 173 -9.77 -9.53 8.58
N ASP A 174 -10.74 -10.40 8.38
CA ASP A 174 -10.50 -11.74 7.82
C ASP A 174 -9.86 -11.68 6.44
N ILE A 175 -10.36 -10.82 5.54
CA ILE A 175 -9.81 -10.64 4.19
C ILE A 175 -8.33 -10.23 4.23
N PHE A 176 -7.98 -9.25 5.07
CA PHE A 176 -6.61 -8.72 5.12
C PHE A 176 -5.62 -9.61 5.87
N HIS A 177 -6.10 -10.54 6.71
CA HIS A 177 -5.26 -11.49 7.44
C HIS A 177 -5.20 -12.89 6.81
N ALA A 178 -6.09 -13.19 5.87
CA ALA A 178 -6.09 -14.46 5.16
C ALA A 178 -4.84 -14.66 4.30
N GLU A 179 -4.51 -15.92 4.04
CA GLU A 179 -3.45 -16.28 3.11
C GLU A 179 -3.78 -15.76 1.71
N ASN A 180 -2.78 -15.18 1.03
CA ASN A 180 -2.94 -14.53 -0.26
C ASN A 180 -4.03 -13.44 -0.35
N TYR A 181 -4.52 -12.95 0.80
CA TYR A 181 -5.60 -11.96 0.90
C TYR A 181 -6.92 -12.43 0.29
N LYS A 182 -7.24 -13.70 0.51
CA LYS A 182 -8.37 -14.36 -0.12
C LYS A 182 -9.17 -15.16 0.90
N VAL A 183 -10.48 -14.96 0.92
CA VAL A 183 -11.40 -15.66 1.84
C VAL A 183 -12.55 -16.25 1.05
N SER A 184 -12.99 -17.46 1.41
CA SER A 184 -14.15 -18.11 0.79
C SER A 184 -15.46 -17.58 1.35
N SER A 185 -16.45 -17.32 0.49
CA SER A 185 -17.81 -16.91 0.93
C SER A 185 -18.44 -17.96 1.86
N LYS A 186 -18.17 -19.25 1.62
CA LYS A 186 -18.68 -20.36 2.45
C LYS A 186 -18.14 -20.30 3.87
N GLU A 187 -16.88 -19.91 4.03
CA GLU A 187 -16.25 -19.74 5.35
C GLU A 187 -16.88 -18.58 6.10
N LEU A 188 -17.12 -17.44 5.43
CA LEU A 188 -17.77 -16.27 6.04
C LEU A 188 -19.20 -16.56 6.49
N LEU A 189 -20.01 -17.22 5.65
CA LEU A 189 -21.37 -17.63 5.99
C LEU A 189 -21.40 -18.48 7.26
N LYS A 190 -20.50 -19.47 7.34
CA LYS A 190 -20.40 -20.37 8.50
C LYS A 190 -19.87 -19.66 9.73
N LYS A 191 -18.82 -18.85 9.59
CA LYS A 191 -18.14 -18.18 10.72
C LYS A 191 -19.03 -17.17 11.42
N TYR A 192 -19.84 -16.43 10.65
CA TYR A 192 -20.70 -15.36 11.17
C TYR A 192 -22.18 -15.73 11.22
N SER A 193 -22.54 -16.98 10.91
CA SER A 193 -23.93 -17.48 10.86
C SER A 193 -24.85 -16.59 10.03
N LEU A 194 -24.37 -16.14 8.87
CA LEU A 194 -25.08 -15.20 8.01
C LEU A 194 -26.01 -15.93 7.04
N SER A 195 -27.15 -15.30 6.72
CA SER A 195 -27.92 -15.70 5.54
C SER A 195 -27.18 -15.28 4.28
N ARG A 196 -27.44 -15.98 3.18
CA ARG A 196 -26.83 -15.67 1.88
C ARG A 196 -27.10 -14.23 1.44
N GLU A 197 -28.35 -13.79 1.53
CA GLU A 197 -28.77 -12.42 1.21
C GLU A 197 -28.04 -11.37 2.06
N THR A 198 -27.82 -11.66 3.34
CA THR A 198 -27.10 -10.75 4.24
C THR A 198 -25.63 -10.62 3.84
N LEU A 199 -24.99 -11.74 3.46
CA LEU A 199 -23.62 -11.69 2.95
C LEU A 199 -23.55 -10.86 1.66
N GLU A 200 -24.44 -11.06 0.69
CA GLU A 200 -24.45 -10.27 -0.54
C GLU A 200 -24.57 -8.77 -0.28
N LYS A 201 -25.44 -8.40 0.67
CA LYS A 201 -25.57 -7.01 1.09
C LYS A 201 -24.26 -6.45 1.67
N TYR A 202 -23.56 -7.23 2.49
CA TYR A 202 -22.25 -6.83 3.02
C TYR A 202 -21.20 -6.74 1.90
N LEU A 203 -21.17 -7.68 0.96
CA LEU A 203 -20.26 -7.65 -0.19
C LEU A 203 -20.48 -6.39 -1.04
N LEU A 204 -21.72 -5.98 -1.28
CA LEU A 204 -22.02 -4.72 -1.96
C LEU A 204 -21.44 -3.51 -1.21
N HIS A 205 -21.56 -3.48 0.11
CA HIS A 205 -20.93 -2.43 0.91
C HIS A 205 -19.40 -2.44 0.77
N LEU A 206 -18.77 -3.62 0.78
CA LEU A 206 -17.32 -3.76 0.60
C LEU A 206 -16.87 -3.31 -0.80
N GLU A 207 -17.59 -3.72 -1.85
CA GLU A 207 -17.25 -3.39 -3.25
C GLU A 207 -17.34 -1.89 -3.50
N PHE A 208 -18.44 -1.23 -3.08
CA PHE A 208 -18.58 0.21 -3.24
C PHE A 208 -17.68 1.00 -2.28
N ASN A 209 -17.26 0.47 -1.14
CA ASN A 209 -16.24 1.10 -0.31
C ASN A 209 -14.80 0.78 -0.76
N PHE A 210 -14.62 0.16 -1.92
CA PHE A 210 -13.32 -0.20 -2.47
C PHE A 210 -12.50 -1.16 -1.60
N ILE A 211 -13.12 -2.02 -0.81
CA ILE A 211 -12.44 -2.85 0.19
C ILE A 211 -12.23 -4.28 -0.30
N GLY A 212 -13.31 -4.94 -0.75
CA GLY A 212 -13.30 -6.36 -1.10
C GLY A 212 -14.30 -6.65 -2.21
N TYR A 213 -13.92 -7.57 -3.09
CA TYR A 213 -14.64 -7.87 -4.32
C TYR A 213 -14.84 -9.36 -4.48
N LEU A 214 -16.05 -9.75 -4.89
CA LEU A 214 -16.41 -11.12 -5.19
C LEU A 214 -15.86 -11.54 -6.56
N SER A 215 -15.25 -12.71 -6.61
CA SER A 215 -14.86 -13.41 -7.83
C SER A 215 -15.13 -14.91 -7.69
N TYR A 216 -15.07 -15.64 -8.81
CA TYR A 216 -15.35 -17.07 -8.88
C TYR A 216 -14.10 -17.80 -9.38
N GLU A 217 -13.62 -18.76 -8.60
CA GLU A 217 -12.52 -19.61 -8.98
C GLU A 217 -13.01 -21.01 -9.35
N LYS A 218 -12.40 -21.56 -10.39
CA LYS A 218 -12.71 -22.89 -10.89
C LYS A 218 -12.11 -23.95 -9.98
N THR A 219 -12.95 -24.83 -9.43
CA THR A 219 -12.55 -26.01 -8.65
C THR A 219 -13.03 -27.28 -9.33
N GLU A 220 -12.60 -28.45 -8.87
CA GLU A 220 -13.13 -29.74 -9.36
C GLU A 220 -14.64 -29.87 -9.15
N SER A 221 -15.18 -29.23 -8.10
CA SER A 221 -16.58 -29.34 -7.68
C SER A 221 -17.51 -28.28 -8.26
N GLY A 222 -16.98 -27.32 -9.02
CA GLY A 222 -17.74 -26.15 -9.50
C GLY A 222 -17.01 -24.84 -9.26
N TRP A 223 -17.76 -23.74 -9.35
CA TRP A 223 -17.26 -22.42 -9.01
C TRP A 223 -17.22 -22.22 -7.49
N GLU A 224 -16.08 -21.77 -6.98
CA GLU A 224 -15.94 -21.32 -5.60
C GLU A 224 -15.88 -19.80 -5.54
N GLU A 225 -16.67 -19.24 -4.64
CA GLU A 225 -16.74 -17.81 -4.42
C GLU A 225 -15.70 -17.32 -3.44
N VAL A 226 -14.92 -16.34 -3.89
CA VAL A 226 -13.76 -15.84 -3.18
C VAL A 226 -13.78 -14.33 -3.15
N ILE A 227 -13.48 -13.78 -1.97
CA ILE A 227 -13.40 -12.34 -1.73
C ILE A 227 -11.94 -11.94 -1.62
N THR A 228 -11.53 -10.97 -2.43
CA THR A 228 -10.18 -10.39 -2.38
C THR A 228 -10.24 -8.85 -2.37
N PRO A 229 -9.24 -8.15 -1.84
CA PRO A 229 -9.11 -6.71 -2.01
C PRO A 229 -8.93 -6.31 -3.48
N ILE A 230 -8.94 -5.00 -3.74
CA ILE A 230 -8.57 -4.48 -5.06
C ILE A 230 -7.19 -5.01 -5.47
N TYR A 231 -7.04 -5.38 -6.74
CA TYR A 231 -5.85 -6.06 -7.24
C TYR A 231 -4.56 -5.28 -6.98
N GLU A 232 -4.54 -3.98 -7.27
CA GLU A 232 -3.36 -3.13 -7.14
C GLU A 232 -2.89 -3.03 -5.68
N TRP A 233 -3.83 -3.03 -4.73
CA TRP A 233 -3.52 -3.07 -3.31
C TRP A 233 -2.98 -4.43 -2.87
N THR A 234 -3.60 -5.51 -3.35
CA THR A 234 -3.15 -6.88 -3.09
C THR A 234 -1.71 -7.07 -3.54
N GLU A 235 -1.37 -6.61 -4.74
CA GLU A 235 0.00 -6.65 -5.27
C GLU A 235 0.97 -5.79 -4.47
N TYR A 236 0.55 -4.59 -4.04
CA TYR A 236 1.34 -3.75 -3.14
C TYR A 236 1.62 -4.45 -1.81
N LEU A 237 0.63 -5.10 -1.21
CA LEU A 237 0.79 -5.82 0.06
C LEU A 237 1.72 -7.04 -0.09
N LYS A 238 1.55 -7.83 -1.16
CA LYS A 238 2.44 -8.96 -1.48
C LYS A 238 3.87 -8.49 -1.70
N HIS A 239 4.06 -7.43 -2.49
CA HIS A 239 5.38 -6.87 -2.74
C HIS A 239 6.01 -6.32 -1.46
N THR A 240 5.25 -5.61 -0.63
CA THR A 240 5.70 -5.10 0.67
C THR A 240 6.17 -6.22 1.60
N LYS A 241 5.48 -7.37 1.62
CA LYS A 241 5.92 -8.58 2.34
C LYS A 241 7.25 -9.12 1.81
N GLN A 242 7.47 -9.09 0.49
CA GLN A 242 8.70 -9.60 -0.14
C GLN A 242 9.91 -8.68 0.09
N ILE A 243 9.73 -7.36 0.05
CA ILE A 243 10.79 -6.35 0.23
C ILE A 243 11.01 -5.96 1.69
N GLN A 244 10.43 -6.71 2.64
CA GLN A 244 10.72 -6.53 4.05
C GLN A 244 12.17 -6.94 4.33
N PRO A 245 13.00 -6.07 4.92
CA PRO A 245 14.38 -6.40 5.23
C PRO A 245 14.43 -7.59 6.19
N LYS A 246 15.18 -8.64 5.83
CA LYS A 246 15.26 -9.87 6.62
C LYS A 246 16.37 -9.72 7.66
N GLN A 247 16.14 -10.32 8.82
CA GLN A 247 17.19 -10.46 9.81
C GLN A 247 18.12 -11.61 9.38
N PRO A 248 19.43 -11.37 9.30
CA PRO A 248 20.39 -12.42 9.05
C PRO A 248 20.46 -13.38 10.24
N LYS A 249 20.53 -14.68 9.97
CA LYS A 249 20.53 -15.73 11.01
C LYS A 249 21.89 -15.91 11.70
N ASN A 250 22.98 -15.59 11.01
CA ASN A 250 24.34 -15.93 11.42
C ASN A 250 25.25 -14.68 11.45
N LEU A 251 24.82 -13.61 12.13
CA LEU A 251 25.74 -12.51 12.40
C LEU A 251 26.62 -12.83 13.62
N PRO A 252 27.89 -12.40 13.61
CA PRO A 252 28.69 -12.42 14.83
C PRO A 252 28.03 -11.56 15.91
N ASN A 253 28.33 -11.82 17.18
CA ASN A 253 27.88 -10.95 18.26
C ASN A 253 28.59 -9.60 18.12
N ILE A 254 27.87 -8.59 17.62
CA ILE A 254 28.39 -7.25 17.37
C ILE A 254 28.08 -6.39 18.59
N PRO A 255 29.10 -5.94 19.34
CA PRO A 255 28.90 -5.00 20.44
C PRO A 255 28.16 -3.75 19.93
N SER A 256 27.03 -3.43 20.56
CA SER A 256 26.39 -2.12 20.41
C SER A 256 26.91 -1.23 21.53
N GLU A 257 27.44 -0.07 21.19
CA GLU A 257 27.59 1.00 22.17
C GLU A 257 26.87 2.24 21.65
N GLU A 258 25.80 2.64 22.35
CA GLU A 258 25.12 3.88 22.02
C GLU A 258 26.07 5.07 22.11
N PHE A 259 25.93 5.97 21.14
CA PHE A 259 26.76 7.16 20.99
C PHE A 259 28.28 6.85 20.90
N TYR A 260 28.66 5.66 20.43
CA TYR A 260 30.07 5.26 20.29
C TYR A 260 30.94 6.34 19.63
N PHE A 261 30.45 6.93 18.52
CA PHE A 261 31.15 7.99 17.83
C PHE A 261 31.34 9.24 18.70
N LEU A 262 30.28 9.73 19.36
CA LEU A 262 30.36 10.91 20.23
C LEU A 262 31.22 10.67 21.46
N LYS A 263 31.17 9.49 22.07
CA LYS A 263 32.07 9.12 23.18
C LYS A 263 33.53 9.11 22.74
N SER A 264 33.80 8.55 21.57
CA SER A 264 35.14 8.54 20.98
C SER A 264 35.62 9.95 20.63
N LEU A 265 34.76 10.77 20.04
CA LEU A 265 35.01 12.18 19.77
C LEU A 265 35.29 12.96 21.06
N LYS A 266 34.51 12.73 22.12
CA LYS A 266 34.69 13.36 23.43
C LYS A 266 36.04 12.99 24.05
N ASN A 267 36.47 11.73 23.92
CA ASN A 267 37.78 11.28 24.38
C ASN A 267 38.93 11.92 23.59
N TYR A 268 38.81 11.97 22.26
CA TYR A 268 39.75 12.65 21.38
C TYR A 268 39.87 14.15 21.73
N LEU A 269 38.74 14.82 21.92
CA LEU A 269 38.68 16.23 22.27
C LEU A 269 39.26 16.53 23.67
N LYS A 270 39.09 15.64 24.64
CA LYS A 270 39.74 15.73 25.97
C LYS A 270 41.26 15.62 25.89
N GLN A 271 41.80 14.88 24.92
CA GLN A 271 43.24 14.82 24.68
C GLN A 271 43.73 16.16 24.11
N ILE A 272 43.04 16.67 23.07
CA ILE A 272 43.36 17.96 22.45
C ILE A 272 43.27 19.13 23.44
N GLN A 273 42.27 19.15 24.34
CA GLN A 273 42.11 20.22 25.32
C GLN A 273 43.32 20.36 26.26
N LYS A 274 44.06 19.27 26.49
CA LYS A 274 45.29 19.28 27.30
C LYS A 274 46.52 19.77 26.53
N GLU A 275 46.47 19.73 25.21
CA GLU A 275 47.57 20.13 24.34
C GLU A 275 47.52 21.64 24.04
N LYS A 276 48.68 22.31 24.06
CA LYS A 276 48.76 23.74 23.72
C LYS A 276 48.54 23.98 22.22
N THR A 277 49.02 23.07 21.38
CA THR A 277 48.94 23.10 19.91
C THR A 277 49.05 21.69 19.39
N PHE A 278 48.33 21.35 18.33
CA PHE A 278 48.36 20.05 17.68
C PHE A 278 48.26 20.18 16.16
N THR A 279 48.64 19.13 15.43
CA THR A 279 48.58 19.11 13.95
C THR A 279 47.26 18.52 13.46
N ALA A 280 46.79 18.99 12.30
CA ALA A 280 45.65 18.36 11.64
C ALA A 280 45.93 16.89 11.34
N ASP A 281 44.97 16.03 11.65
CA ASP A 281 44.95 14.65 11.22
C ASP A 281 43.83 14.40 10.20
N THR A 282 43.79 13.20 9.62
CA THR A 282 42.78 12.79 8.63
C THR A 282 41.61 12.04 9.26
N SER A 283 41.51 12.00 10.59
CA SER A 283 40.44 11.29 11.28
C SER A 283 39.10 12.00 11.14
N ASP A 284 38.04 11.21 11.12
CA ASP A 284 36.67 11.72 11.19
C ASP A 284 36.42 12.57 12.44
N PHE A 285 37.13 12.30 13.54
CA PHE A 285 37.03 13.08 14.77
C PHE A 285 37.57 14.49 14.59
N PHE A 286 38.74 14.65 13.97
CA PHE A 286 39.29 15.97 13.67
C PHE A 286 38.40 16.76 12.72
N GLN A 287 37.94 16.13 11.63
CA GLN A 287 37.07 16.79 10.66
C GLN A 287 35.75 17.23 11.31
N THR A 288 35.16 16.40 12.17
CA THR A 288 33.95 16.74 12.92
C THR A 288 34.20 17.86 13.92
N ALA A 289 35.31 17.81 14.67
CA ALA A 289 35.70 18.87 15.61
C ALA A 289 35.89 20.22 14.92
N LYS A 290 36.55 20.22 13.76
CA LYS A 290 36.74 21.40 12.91
C LYS A 290 35.41 21.93 12.38
N PHE A 291 34.55 21.03 11.91
CA PHE A 291 33.22 21.34 11.40
C PHE A 291 32.33 22.00 12.47
N LEU A 292 32.39 21.51 13.70
CA LEU A 292 31.69 22.08 14.85
C LEU A 292 32.34 23.37 15.40
N GLY A 293 33.49 23.80 14.88
CA GLY A 293 34.20 24.98 15.38
C GLY A 293 34.84 24.79 16.76
N LEU A 294 35.02 23.54 17.20
CA LEU A 294 35.63 23.16 18.48
C LEU A 294 37.15 23.30 18.46
N VAL A 295 37.74 23.41 17.26
CA VAL A 295 39.16 23.65 17.04
C VAL A 295 39.34 24.81 16.06
N LYS A 296 40.38 25.62 16.26
CA LYS A 296 40.70 26.79 15.43
C LYS A 296 42.09 26.62 14.81
N LYS A 297 42.22 27.03 13.55
CA LYS A 297 43.52 27.06 12.86
C LYS A 297 44.35 28.21 13.45
N LYS A 298 45.57 27.90 13.90
CA LYS A 298 46.54 28.88 14.40
C LYS A 298 47.47 29.32 13.27
N ASN A 299 48.14 28.36 12.64
CA ASN A 299 49.07 28.55 11.52
C ASN A 299 48.77 27.51 10.41
N GLU A 300 49.54 27.47 9.32
CA GLU A 300 49.30 26.56 8.18
C GLU A 300 49.12 25.09 8.58
N LYS A 301 49.87 24.62 9.58
CA LYS A 301 49.89 23.22 10.04
C LYS A 301 49.41 23.00 11.48
N GLU A 302 49.15 24.08 12.23
CA GLU A 302 48.86 24.01 13.67
C GLU A 302 47.44 24.46 14.00
N TYR A 303 46.82 23.74 14.92
CA TYR A 303 45.49 23.99 15.47
C TYR A 303 45.53 24.14 16.99
N VAL A 304 44.53 24.83 17.53
CA VAL A 304 44.32 25.03 18.96
C VAL A 304 42.87 24.75 19.32
N ALA A 305 42.63 24.34 20.57
CA ALA A 305 41.27 24.21 21.11
C ALA A 305 40.53 25.57 21.07
N SER A 306 39.26 25.54 20.67
CA SER A 306 38.38 26.71 20.70
C SER A 306 37.88 26.96 22.14
N PRO A 307 37.59 28.21 22.55
CA PRO A 307 37.05 28.49 23.88
C PRO A 307 35.74 27.76 24.20
N VAL A 308 34.91 27.52 23.18
CA VAL A 308 33.64 26.76 23.29
C VAL A 308 33.83 25.25 23.47
N LEU A 309 35.06 24.73 23.35
CA LEU A 309 35.32 23.30 23.53
C LEU A 309 34.96 22.83 24.94
N SER A 310 35.30 23.60 25.96
CA SER A 310 35.06 23.23 27.36
C SER A 310 33.55 23.10 27.62
N GLU A 311 32.76 24.08 27.17
CA GLU A 311 31.31 24.07 27.26
C GLU A 311 30.71 22.85 26.55
N TRP A 312 31.17 22.56 25.32
CA TRP A 312 30.71 21.38 24.58
C TRP A 312 31.09 20.06 25.27
N LEU A 313 32.23 19.97 25.95
CA LEU A 313 32.62 18.76 26.69
C LEU A 313 31.78 18.54 27.96
N GLU A 314 31.16 19.58 28.51
CA GLU A 314 30.30 19.50 29.69
C GLU A 314 28.87 19.06 29.36
N THR A 315 28.39 19.30 28.14
CA THR A 315 27.07 18.84 27.69
C THR A 315 26.96 17.32 27.63
N ASP A 316 25.73 16.81 27.79
CA ASP A 316 25.44 15.39 27.68
C ASP A 316 25.45 14.91 26.23
N LEU A 317 25.51 13.59 26.02
CA LEU A 317 25.63 13.00 24.68
C LEU A 317 24.40 13.29 23.79
N THR A 318 23.22 13.45 24.37
CA THR A 318 21.99 13.76 23.62
C THR A 318 22.03 15.19 23.11
N GLU A 319 22.45 16.14 23.95
CA GLU A 319 22.63 17.54 23.55
C GLU A 319 23.76 17.69 22.53
N GLN A 320 24.88 16.99 22.71
CA GLN A 320 25.95 16.91 21.73
C GLN A 320 25.45 16.36 20.38
N ALA A 321 24.62 15.32 20.40
CA ALA A 321 24.00 14.76 19.20
C ALA A 321 23.06 15.78 18.53
N ALA A 322 22.25 16.52 19.31
CA ALA A 322 21.34 17.53 18.78
C ALA A 322 22.08 18.70 18.10
N ILE A 323 23.18 19.17 18.69
CA ILE A 323 24.06 20.18 18.08
C ILE A 323 24.63 19.66 16.75
N LEU A 324 25.20 18.45 16.77
CA LEU A 324 25.76 17.84 15.57
C LEU A 324 24.69 17.60 14.49
N TYR A 325 23.49 17.19 14.87
CA TYR A 325 22.36 17.02 13.96
C TYR A 325 22.02 18.33 13.25
N LYS A 326 21.86 19.41 14.00
CA LYS A 326 21.51 20.73 13.46
C LYS A 326 22.59 21.22 12.50
N GLN A 327 23.85 21.10 12.89
CA GLN A 327 24.97 21.61 12.10
C GLN A 327 25.16 20.80 10.81
N THR A 328 25.12 19.47 10.90
CA THR A 328 25.20 18.59 9.71
C THR A 328 24.04 18.82 8.74
N LEU A 329 22.83 19.09 9.25
CA LEU A 329 21.67 19.39 8.42
C LEU A 329 21.82 20.71 7.65
N ILE A 330 22.34 21.75 8.31
CA ILE A 330 22.63 23.05 7.66
C ILE A 330 23.65 22.86 6.54
N ASP A 331 24.73 22.11 6.81
CA ASP A 331 25.79 21.85 5.82
C ASP A 331 25.28 21.04 4.63
N LEU A 332 24.52 19.96 4.88
CA LEU A 332 23.86 19.15 3.86
C LEU A 332 22.99 19.98 2.92
N CYS A 333 22.07 20.78 3.48
CA CYS A 333 21.19 21.65 2.71
C CYS A 333 21.92 22.77 1.96
N SER A 334 23.14 23.13 2.40
CA SER A 334 23.94 24.17 1.74
C SER A 334 24.79 23.66 0.58
N LYS A 335 25.17 22.37 0.60
CA LYS A 335 26.09 21.76 -0.36
C LYS A 335 25.41 20.91 -1.42
N LEU A 336 24.25 20.34 -1.10
CA LEU A 336 23.55 19.41 -1.97
C LEU A 336 22.21 20.01 -2.44
N SER A 337 21.73 19.58 -3.59
CA SER A 337 20.42 19.97 -4.14
C SER A 337 19.23 19.32 -3.40
N TYR A 338 19.44 18.79 -2.19
CA TYR A 338 18.43 18.10 -1.39
C TYR A 338 17.96 18.98 -0.22
N THR A 339 16.72 18.79 0.19
CA THR A 339 16.07 19.61 1.22
C THR A 339 16.07 18.92 2.59
N ASP A 340 15.85 19.69 3.67
CA ASP A 340 15.56 19.12 5.01
C ASP A 340 14.38 18.15 4.96
N GLN A 341 13.39 18.38 4.09
CA GLN A 341 12.28 17.44 3.92
C GLN A 341 12.75 16.07 3.42
N ASP A 342 13.74 16.01 2.54
CA ASP A 342 14.27 14.75 2.02
C ASP A 342 15.03 13.98 3.09
N VAL A 343 15.84 14.69 3.90
CA VAL A 343 16.52 14.11 5.06
C VAL A 343 15.50 13.50 6.03
N ARG A 344 14.45 14.24 6.38
CA ARG A 344 13.39 13.74 7.29
C ARG A 344 12.63 12.55 6.72
N LYS A 345 12.45 12.46 5.40
CA LYS A 345 11.82 11.29 4.77
C LYS A 345 12.72 10.05 4.89
N ILE A 346 14.03 10.22 4.68
CA ILE A 346 15.01 9.15 4.91
C ILE A 346 14.96 8.67 6.35
N GLU A 347 14.99 9.59 7.32
CA GLU A 347 14.92 9.24 8.75
C GLU A 347 13.62 8.52 9.10
N LYS A 348 12.47 9.03 8.64
CA LYS A 348 11.16 8.37 8.87
C LYS A 348 11.06 6.98 8.26
N SER A 349 11.77 6.71 7.17
CA SER A 349 11.75 5.38 6.54
C SER A 349 12.38 4.29 7.44
N LEU A 350 13.26 4.66 8.38
CA LEU A 350 13.89 3.73 9.33
C LEU A 350 12.88 3.13 10.31
N LYS A 351 11.67 3.71 10.45
CA LYS A 351 10.56 3.09 11.23
C LYS A 351 10.28 1.65 10.78
N ARG A 352 10.53 1.32 9.51
CA ARG A 352 10.36 -0.04 8.94
C ARG A 352 11.25 -1.11 9.60
N ILE A 353 12.31 -0.71 10.28
CA ILE A 353 13.28 -1.62 10.91
C ILE A 353 13.35 -1.42 12.43
N ALA A 354 12.47 -0.61 13.03
CA ALA A 354 12.55 -0.25 14.45
C ALA A 354 12.37 -1.44 15.42
N GLN A 355 11.58 -2.44 15.00
CA GLN A 355 11.39 -3.68 15.76
C GLN A 355 12.39 -4.77 15.38
N LYS A 356 13.32 -4.49 14.45
CA LYS A 356 14.34 -5.44 14.00
C LYS A 356 15.66 -5.11 14.70
N GLU A 357 16.50 -6.13 14.86
CA GLU A 357 17.90 -5.94 15.21
C GLU A 357 18.66 -5.49 13.95
N TRP A 358 19.53 -6.32 13.40
CA TRP A 358 20.27 -6.02 12.19
C TRP A 358 19.49 -6.40 10.93
N VAL A 359 19.58 -5.56 9.89
CA VAL A 359 19.05 -5.84 8.56
C VAL A 359 20.06 -5.47 7.48
N LEU A 360 19.99 -6.13 6.33
CA LEU A 360 20.82 -5.79 5.18
C LEU A 360 20.39 -4.43 4.59
N TYR A 361 21.34 -3.52 4.41
CA TYR A 361 21.09 -2.17 3.87
C TYR A 361 20.44 -2.22 2.48
N ASP A 362 20.92 -3.08 1.59
CA ASP A 362 20.38 -3.18 0.23
C ASP A 362 18.93 -3.64 0.20
N GLU A 363 18.53 -4.55 1.11
CA GLU A 363 17.12 -4.94 1.26
C GLU A 363 16.27 -3.81 1.84
N PHE A 364 16.83 -3.01 2.75
CA PHE A 364 16.17 -1.82 3.27
C PHE A 364 15.87 -0.81 2.16
N VAL A 365 16.88 -0.49 1.33
CA VAL A 365 16.76 0.46 0.20
C VAL A 365 15.78 -0.03 -0.85
N LYS A 366 15.74 -1.33 -1.17
CA LYS A 366 14.78 -1.90 -2.14
C LYS A 366 13.32 -1.60 -1.81
N GLY A 367 12.97 -1.48 -0.53
CA GLY A 367 11.60 -1.14 -0.12
C GLY A 367 11.38 0.34 0.21
N PHE A 368 12.32 1.22 -0.14
CA PHE A 368 12.25 2.65 0.14
C PHE A 368 11.30 3.34 -0.85
N SER A 369 10.24 3.99 -0.34
CA SER A 369 9.08 4.43 -1.16
C SER A 369 8.80 5.93 -1.14
N CYS A 370 9.71 6.73 -0.59
CA CYS A 370 9.55 8.18 -0.40
C CYS A 370 10.06 8.96 -1.61
N ASN A 371 9.49 10.13 -1.90
CA ASN A 371 10.11 11.02 -2.88
C ASN A 371 11.39 11.64 -2.32
N ILE A 372 12.50 11.49 -3.01
CA ILE A 372 13.79 12.11 -2.68
C ILE A 372 14.24 12.88 -3.92
N GLY A 373 14.62 14.15 -3.76
CA GLY A 373 15.01 14.99 -4.88
C GLY A 373 13.90 15.09 -5.93
N ASN A 374 14.21 14.67 -7.16
CA ASN A 374 13.28 14.70 -8.29
C ASN A 374 12.52 13.36 -8.47
N THR A 375 12.94 12.31 -7.78
CA THR A 375 12.28 11.01 -7.88
C THR A 375 10.89 11.05 -7.21
N PRO A 376 9.81 10.72 -7.95
CA PRO A 376 8.46 10.77 -7.41
C PRO A 376 8.23 9.68 -6.36
N ALA A 377 7.30 9.94 -5.45
CA ALA A 377 6.87 8.95 -4.46
C ALA A 377 6.09 7.81 -5.11
N ILE A 378 5.92 6.72 -4.36
CA ILE A 378 5.04 5.63 -4.78
C ILE A 378 3.64 6.14 -5.12
N SER A 379 3.19 5.84 -6.33
CA SER A 379 1.90 6.30 -6.84
C SER A 379 1.30 5.29 -7.81
N LEU A 380 -0.03 5.31 -7.91
CA LEU A 380 -0.80 4.49 -8.83
C LEU A 380 -0.62 5.03 -10.25
N GLN A 381 -0.11 4.20 -11.16
CA GLN A 381 0.15 4.58 -12.54
C GLN A 381 -0.39 3.53 -13.51
N LYS A 382 -0.91 3.99 -14.65
CA LYS A 382 -1.33 3.11 -15.75
C LYS A 382 -0.10 2.75 -16.59
N LYS A 383 0.25 1.46 -16.63
CA LYS A 383 1.32 0.91 -17.47
C LYS A 383 0.71 -0.04 -18.49
N GLY A 384 0.55 0.43 -19.74
CA GLY A 384 -0.17 -0.29 -20.78
C GLY A 384 -1.65 -0.40 -20.42
N LYS A 385 -2.18 -1.63 -20.38
CA LYS A 385 -3.58 -1.91 -19.99
C LYS A 385 -3.80 -2.01 -18.48
N ASN A 386 -2.75 -2.10 -17.68
CA ASN A 386 -2.89 -2.39 -16.24
C ASN A 386 -2.50 -1.20 -15.38
N TRP A 387 -3.19 -1.05 -14.25
CA TRP A 387 -2.78 -0.15 -13.18
C TRP A 387 -1.89 -0.89 -12.19
N LYS A 388 -0.98 -0.14 -11.57
CA LYS A 388 -0.14 -0.66 -10.48
C LYS A 388 0.44 0.48 -9.65
N TYR A 389 0.74 0.21 -8.39
CA TYR A 389 1.59 1.11 -7.61
C TYR A 389 3.03 1.01 -8.11
N GLN A 390 3.52 2.09 -8.72
CA GLN A 390 4.88 2.18 -9.21
C GLN A 390 5.79 2.64 -8.07
N TYR A 391 6.76 1.79 -7.71
CA TYR A 391 7.78 2.16 -6.75
C TYR A 391 8.76 3.17 -7.36
N PRO A 392 9.33 4.06 -6.54
CA PRO A 392 10.38 4.98 -6.95
C PRO A 392 11.58 4.22 -7.56
N THR A 393 12.21 4.82 -8.57
CA THR A 393 13.48 4.34 -9.13
C THR A 393 14.48 5.47 -8.96
N TYR A 394 15.29 5.38 -7.90
CA TYR A 394 16.24 6.42 -7.55
C TYR A 394 17.44 6.42 -8.51
N LEU A 395 17.95 7.62 -8.78
CA LEU A 395 19.21 7.81 -9.47
C LEU A 395 20.40 7.46 -8.56
N GLU A 396 21.57 7.25 -9.15
CA GLU A 396 22.80 6.90 -8.40
C GLU A 396 23.13 7.94 -7.32
N GLU A 397 23.08 9.23 -7.67
CA GLU A 397 23.29 10.35 -6.73
C GLU A 397 22.28 10.34 -5.56
N GLU A 398 21.03 9.95 -5.82
CA GLU A 398 19.99 9.84 -4.79
C GLU A 398 20.23 8.64 -3.87
N LEU A 399 20.71 7.52 -4.43
CA LEU A 399 21.12 6.35 -3.65
C LEU A 399 22.34 6.67 -2.77
N GLU A 400 23.33 7.40 -3.29
CA GLU A 400 24.48 7.90 -2.53
C GLU A 400 24.03 8.83 -1.40
N PHE A 401 23.06 9.71 -1.65
CA PHE A 401 22.49 10.58 -0.63
C PHE A 401 21.76 9.82 0.48
N ILE A 402 20.97 8.79 0.12
CA ILE A 402 20.31 7.89 1.07
C ILE A 402 21.37 7.13 1.89
N HIS A 403 22.40 6.61 1.21
CA HIS A 403 23.52 5.91 1.83
C HIS A 403 24.25 6.79 2.84
N TYR A 404 24.65 8.01 2.44
CA TYR A 404 25.35 8.96 3.30
C TYR A 404 24.55 9.25 4.58
N ASN A 405 23.24 9.52 4.44
CA ASN A 405 22.40 9.81 5.60
C ASN A 405 22.33 8.62 6.56
N ILE A 406 22.10 7.41 6.06
CA ILE A 406 21.87 6.21 6.88
C ILE A 406 23.18 5.63 7.44
N CYS A 407 24.21 5.54 6.60
CA CYS A 407 25.43 4.80 6.89
C CYS A 407 26.59 5.67 7.41
N GLU A 408 26.50 7.00 7.29
CA GLU A 408 27.61 7.88 7.68
C GLU A 408 27.17 8.98 8.65
N ARG A 409 26.06 9.68 8.37
CA ARG A 409 25.56 10.76 9.24
C ARG A 409 24.88 10.23 10.50
N LEU A 410 23.82 9.44 10.37
CA LEU A 410 23.04 8.96 11.51
C LEU A 410 23.84 8.12 12.53
N PRO A 411 24.89 7.37 12.13
CA PRO A 411 25.77 6.71 13.09
C PRO A 411 26.61 7.67 13.93
N LYS A 412 27.06 8.80 13.35
CA LYS A 412 27.77 9.85 14.11
C LYS A 412 26.87 10.49 15.17
N LEU A 413 25.57 10.51 14.92
CA LEU A 413 24.53 10.99 15.84
C LEU A 413 24.11 9.94 16.87
N GLY A 414 24.60 8.70 16.76
CA GLY A 414 24.21 7.60 17.64
C GLY A 414 22.79 7.07 17.39
N MET A 415 22.17 7.39 16.25
CA MET A 415 20.80 6.96 15.91
C MET A 415 20.75 5.61 15.19
N VAL A 416 21.80 5.28 14.44
CA VAL A 416 21.90 4.05 13.64
C VAL A 416 23.25 3.40 13.92
N ASP A 417 23.27 2.09 14.17
CA ASP A 417 24.52 1.34 14.10
C ASP A 417 24.71 0.77 12.69
N VAL A 418 25.95 0.77 12.21
CA VAL A 418 26.34 0.20 10.91
C VAL A 418 27.44 -0.82 11.15
N PHE A 419 27.30 -1.97 10.52
CA PHE A 419 28.28 -3.04 10.59
C PHE A 419 28.53 -3.62 9.20
N THR A 420 29.77 -3.95 8.88
CA THR A 420 30.12 -4.60 7.59
C THR A 420 30.55 -6.03 7.84
N TYR A 421 29.91 -6.96 7.15
CA TYR A 421 30.21 -8.40 7.25
C TYR A 421 30.12 -9.05 5.87
N GLU A 422 31.15 -9.80 5.48
CA GLU A 422 31.24 -10.45 4.16
C GLU A 422 30.99 -9.48 2.99
N GLY A 423 31.49 -8.25 3.09
CA GLY A 423 31.31 -7.20 2.07
C GLY A 423 29.93 -6.52 2.07
N ASN A 424 29.01 -6.96 2.92
CA ASN A 424 27.65 -6.42 3.02
C ASN A 424 27.50 -5.47 4.21
N LYS A 425 26.75 -4.37 4.01
CA LYS A 425 26.42 -3.42 5.08
C LYS A 425 25.12 -3.80 5.78
N TYR A 426 25.18 -3.90 7.10
CA TYR A 426 24.05 -4.13 7.98
C TYR A 426 23.77 -2.88 8.80
N ILE A 427 22.51 -2.58 8.99
CA ILE A 427 22.06 -1.42 9.76
C ILE A 427 21.07 -1.85 10.85
N ARG A 428 21.05 -1.12 11.95
CA ARG A 428 19.99 -1.20 12.98
C ARG A 428 19.72 0.15 13.61
N LEU A 429 18.52 0.33 14.16
CA LEU A 429 18.23 1.48 15.02
C LEU A 429 18.72 1.24 16.45
N THR A 430 19.44 2.22 17.00
CA THR A 430 19.81 2.24 18.43
C THR A 430 18.58 2.57 19.28
N PRO A 431 18.57 2.28 20.59
CA PRO A 431 17.52 2.75 21.49
C PRO A 431 17.27 4.26 21.38
N PHE A 432 18.32 5.09 21.33
CA PHE A 432 18.21 6.53 21.08
C PHE A 432 17.55 6.85 19.72
N GLY A 433 17.98 6.20 18.64
CA GLY A 433 17.40 6.38 17.31
C GLY A 433 15.92 6.01 17.25
N LYS A 434 15.49 5.00 18.01
CA LYS A 434 14.07 4.63 18.14
C LYS A 434 13.27 5.73 18.84
N ILE A 435 13.83 6.42 19.83
CA ILE A 435 13.13 7.53 20.49
C ILE A 435 13.06 8.71 19.51
N ALA A 436 14.21 9.14 18.99
CA ALA A 436 14.34 10.34 18.16
C ALA A 436 13.56 10.31 16.82
N ILE A 437 13.24 9.13 16.29
CA ILE A 437 12.47 8.97 15.04
C ILE A 437 10.96 8.85 15.31
N PHE A 438 10.56 8.39 16.48
CA PHE A 438 9.17 8.09 16.81
C PHE A 438 8.46 9.23 17.54
N GLU A 439 9.19 10.04 18.28
CA GLU A 439 8.78 11.37 18.74
C GLU A 439 8.75 12.38 17.57
#